data_AF-A0A3E2YLS9-F1
#
_entry.id   AF-A0A3E2YLS9-F1
#
_cell.length_a   1.000
_cell.length_b   1.000
_cell.length_c   1.000
_cell.angle_alpha   90.00
_cell.angle_beta   90.00
_cell.angle_gamma   90.00
#
_symmetry.space_group_name_H-M   'P 1'
#
loop_
_entity.id
_entity.type
_entity.pdbx_description
1 polymer ?
#
loop_
_entity_poly.entity_id
_entity_poly.type
_entity_poly.pdbx_seq_one_letter_code
_entity_poly.pdbx_strand_id
1 'polypeptide(L)'
;MPDHALSRRGLLRAAGLAGLTGAGLAALGPPAHARPKTPRLGGIALVPLDDRPYTWYAPQQIATGAGYDTLLPPRKTLGRHFTPGDGRAVGRWLTSSTSSADALVVALPMLAYGGLLNSRNSSVPEAEVFARLAAVRTVRRRRPHRRLYAFDTIMRLTPEGPWRNELRVWATVKDEVDNLGMVEKRPHLDELESQIPADVRSDYLSTRARNHRVNLTMIEWAAEGIFDFLVVGQDDATGNGLHRPESQALAARIAELGVGDRVVIYPGADVVAALLIAKIAISDAGVRPKVSIEYSRVPGDAWTAPFQNIPYAQLVRGYVDILGGTVVDQPEQSDLVLMANTGGSSASVAPFADRLVAHVRAGRPVALGDDAIAGHSDRRLLSLLNGRIRYVELAGYSGWNVGISLAQAMSRWALRQRSVCGDLPPGARATAGEPVLAARRALLHDAARASIELSVSELVQTDSYRNNVRTATTAYASSLGEPDPQIIKTYFSQINAYAVDNTTPYAEKLFTDEFAGATLALGSDGRSPVTARVDRLDAWHIYLPWDRTGEIAAEPRIVLTSNRGHR
;
A
#
# COMPACT_ATOMS: atom_id res chain seq x y z
N MET A 1 21.66 48.47 57.40
CA MET A 1 20.49 49.12 58.02
C MET A 1 20.37 50.53 57.48
N PRO A 2 19.16 51.08 57.35
CA PRO A 2 17.96 50.60 56.64
C PRO A 2 18.04 51.02 55.14
N ASP A 3 17.22 50.66 54.15
CA ASP A 3 15.77 50.37 54.02
C ASP A 3 14.88 51.59 53.68
N HIS A 4 13.89 51.36 52.79
CA HIS A 4 12.77 52.23 52.37
C HIS A 4 13.09 53.54 51.56
N ALA A 5 12.23 54.06 50.66
CA ALA A 5 11.05 53.53 49.96
C ALA A 5 10.57 54.46 48.79
N LEU A 6 9.78 53.89 47.85
CA LEU A 6 8.68 54.50 47.05
C LEU A 6 8.86 55.82 46.24
N SER A 7 8.65 55.76 44.91
CA SER A 7 7.41 56.23 44.23
C SER A 7 7.56 56.29 42.67
N ARG A 8 6.45 56.37 41.92
CA ARG A 8 6.35 56.32 40.44
C ARG A 8 5.67 57.57 39.84
N ARG A 9 5.90 57.77 38.52
CA ARG A 9 5.25 58.69 37.52
C ARG A 9 5.95 60.06 37.34
N GLY A 10 6.13 60.61 36.14
CA GLY A 10 5.90 60.16 34.74
C GLY A 10 6.76 61.00 33.77
N LEU A 11 7.29 60.48 32.65
CA LEU A 11 6.65 60.32 31.32
C LEU A 11 6.47 61.63 30.51
N LEU A 12 7.35 61.88 29.51
CA LEU A 12 7.20 62.69 28.27
C LEU A 12 8.38 62.30 27.35
N ARG A 13 8.19 61.63 26.19
CA ARG A 13 8.11 62.18 24.80
C ARG A 13 9.21 63.22 24.47
N ALA A 14 9.97 63.17 23.36
CA ALA A 14 10.16 62.24 22.22
C ALA A 14 11.55 62.58 21.58
N ALA A 15 12.05 62.14 20.41
CA ALA A 15 11.59 61.32 19.26
C ALA A 15 12.81 60.75 18.50
N GLY A 16 12.62 59.93 17.43
CA GLY A 16 13.71 59.54 16.50
C GLY A 16 13.39 58.29 15.65
N LEU A 17 13.50 58.38 14.32
CA LEU A 17 13.09 57.34 13.36
C LEU A 17 14.25 56.49 12.80
N ALA A 18 13.92 55.24 12.48
CA ALA A 18 14.46 54.39 11.40
C ALA A 18 15.95 53.96 11.37
N GLY A 19 16.18 52.67 11.08
CA GLY A 19 17.51 52.14 10.71
C GLY A 19 17.70 50.65 10.99
N LEU A 20 17.43 49.79 10.01
CA LEU A 20 17.65 48.33 10.08
C LEU A 20 19.15 47.97 10.17
N THR A 21 19.61 47.42 11.30
CA THR A 21 20.79 46.52 11.36
C THR A 21 20.67 45.54 12.52
N GLY A 22 20.93 44.25 12.27
CA GLY A 22 20.77 43.20 13.29
C GLY A 22 21.03 41.80 12.75
N ALA A 23 22.15 41.59 12.07
CA ALA A 23 22.52 40.29 11.51
C ALA A 23 22.92 39.31 12.63
N GLY A 24 22.02 38.37 12.95
CA GLY A 24 22.33 37.24 13.82
C GLY A 24 23.15 36.19 13.07
N LEU A 25 24.46 36.14 13.35
CA LEU A 25 25.37 35.10 12.85
C LEU A 25 25.02 33.74 13.48
N ALA A 26 24.12 32.99 12.85
CA ALA A 26 23.99 31.56 13.09
C ALA A 26 25.22 30.84 12.50
N ALA A 27 25.97 30.13 13.34
CA ALA A 27 27.17 29.42 12.92
C ALA A 27 26.82 28.33 11.90
N LEU A 28 27.21 28.55 10.64
CA LEU A 28 27.16 27.52 9.60
C LEU A 28 28.17 26.42 9.96
N GLY A 29 27.67 25.31 10.49
CA GLY A 29 28.42 24.07 10.54
C GLY A 29 28.90 23.67 9.13
N PRO A 30 30.00 22.91 9.01
CA PRO A 30 30.52 22.51 7.71
C PRO A 30 29.43 21.80 6.88
N PRO A 31 29.36 22.04 5.57
CA PRO A 31 28.30 21.49 4.74
C PRO A 31 28.33 19.97 4.83
N ALA A 32 27.26 19.40 5.41
CA ALA A 32 27.05 17.97 5.46
C ALA A 32 27.25 17.43 4.04
N HIS A 33 28.31 16.65 3.83
CA HIS A 33 28.66 16.15 2.52
C HIS A 33 27.49 15.34 1.99
N ALA A 34 26.76 15.93 1.03
CA ALA A 34 25.61 15.28 0.43
C ALA A 34 26.09 13.95 -0.14
N ARG A 35 25.58 12.84 0.43
CA ARG A 35 25.89 11.50 -0.08
C ARG A 35 25.65 11.52 -1.60
N PRO A 36 26.59 11.02 -2.42
CA PRO A 36 26.36 10.90 -3.86
C PRO A 36 25.02 10.20 -4.09
N LYS A 37 24.16 10.75 -4.95
CA LYS A 37 22.85 10.16 -5.21
C LYS A 37 23.05 8.71 -5.68
N THR A 38 22.43 7.76 -4.97
CA THR A 38 22.39 6.35 -5.39
C THR A 38 21.86 6.29 -6.83
N PRO A 39 22.52 5.59 -7.77
CA PRO A 39 21.95 5.37 -9.08
C PRO A 39 20.68 4.54 -8.97
N ARG A 40 19.75 4.71 -9.90
CA ARG A 40 18.47 3.98 -9.95
C ARG A 40 18.28 3.38 -11.33
N LEU A 41 17.41 2.38 -11.42
CA LEU A 41 17.02 1.76 -12.69
C LEU A 41 16.17 2.69 -13.57
N GLY A 42 15.45 3.62 -12.95
CA GLY A 42 14.56 4.58 -13.58
C GLY A 42 13.66 5.26 -12.55
N GLY A 43 12.69 6.04 -13.00
CA GLY A 43 11.68 6.69 -12.14
C GLY A 43 10.25 6.23 -12.44
N ILE A 44 9.48 5.90 -11.40
CA ILE A 44 8.04 5.58 -11.51
C ILE A 44 7.25 6.74 -10.92
N ALA A 45 6.34 7.35 -11.71
CA ALA A 45 5.39 8.32 -11.17
C ALA A 45 4.16 7.61 -10.60
N LEU A 46 3.92 7.75 -9.30
CA LEU A 46 2.80 7.14 -8.60
C LEU A 46 1.76 8.20 -8.23
N VAL A 47 0.51 8.02 -8.68
CA VAL A 47 -0.67 8.61 -8.02
C VAL A 47 -1.27 7.51 -7.14
N PRO A 48 -1.19 7.62 -5.81
CA PRO A 48 -1.79 6.67 -4.87
C PRO A 48 -3.28 6.94 -4.67
N LEU A 49 -4.02 6.01 -4.05
CA LEU A 49 -5.44 6.20 -3.72
C LEU A 49 -5.69 7.30 -2.69
N ASP A 50 -4.81 7.39 -1.70
CA ASP A 50 -4.86 8.29 -0.55
C ASP A 50 -3.48 8.28 0.13
N ASP A 51 -3.35 8.80 1.36
CA ASP A 51 -2.08 8.87 2.09
C ASP A 51 -1.85 7.77 3.15
N ARG A 52 -2.62 6.67 3.15
CA ARG A 52 -2.44 5.53 4.08
C ARG A 52 -1.14 4.75 3.81
N PRO A 53 -0.60 4.03 4.81
CA PRO A 53 0.59 3.19 4.64
C PRO A 53 0.55 2.26 3.41
N TYR A 54 -0.55 1.53 3.19
CA TYR A 54 -0.67 0.58 2.08
C TYR A 54 -0.79 1.20 0.69
N THR A 55 -1.27 2.44 0.59
CA THR A 55 -1.51 3.14 -0.67
C THR A 55 -0.37 4.11 -1.01
N TRP A 56 0.28 4.68 0.01
CA TRP A 56 1.40 5.62 -0.08
C TRP A 56 2.74 4.94 0.17
N TYR A 57 2.98 4.41 1.38
CA TYR A 57 4.31 3.98 1.84
C TYR A 57 4.76 2.64 1.24
N ALA A 58 3.92 1.60 1.31
CA ALA A 58 4.27 0.27 0.80
C ALA A 58 4.62 0.28 -0.70
N PRO A 59 3.87 0.96 -1.60
CA PRO A 59 4.24 1.06 -3.02
C PRO A 59 5.58 1.77 -3.25
N GLN A 60 5.93 2.79 -2.46
CA GLN A 60 7.25 3.44 -2.52
C GLN A 60 8.38 2.52 -2.10
N GLN A 61 8.20 1.74 -1.02
CA GLN A 61 9.20 0.80 -0.56
C GLN A 61 9.37 -0.38 -1.53
N ILE A 62 8.29 -0.82 -2.18
CA ILE A 62 8.32 -1.84 -3.23
C ILE A 62 9.06 -1.32 -4.48
N ALA A 63 8.81 -0.08 -4.91
CA ALA A 63 9.55 0.55 -6.00
C ALA A 63 11.05 0.69 -5.68
N THR A 64 11.37 1.14 -4.47
CA THR A 64 12.76 1.28 -3.99
C THR A 64 13.43 -0.10 -3.87
N GLY A 65 12.71 -1.12 -3.41
CA GLY A 65 13.14 -2.52 -3.33
C GLY A 65 13.38 -3.18 -4.69
N ALA A 66 12.66 -2.73 -5.72
CA ALA A 66 12.94 -3.03 -7.13
C ALA A 66 14.08 -2.20 -7.74
N GLY A 67 14.55 -1.14 -7.06
CA GLY A 67 15.65 -0.28 -7.52
C GLY A 67 15.24 0.99 -8.30
N TYR A 68 13.97 1.37 -8.27
CA TYR A 68 13.43 2.57 -8.90
C TYR A 68 13.26 3.73 -7.90
N ASP A 69 13.37 4.97 -8.38
CA ASP A 69 12.86 6.13 -7.62
C ASP A 69 11.35 6.26 -7.81
N THR A 70 10.65 6.77 -6.79
CA THR A 70 9.21 7.11 -6.91
C THR A 70 9.03 8.63 -6.98
N LEU A 71 8.30 9.10 -8.00
CA LEU A 71 7.84 10.49 -8.09
C LEU A 71 6.39 10.55 -7.60
N LEU A 72 6.10 11.46 -6.68
CA LEU A 72 4.79 11.57 -6.03
C LEU A 72 4.22 12.99 -6.15
N PRO A 73 2.88 13.15 -6.16
CA PRO A 73 2.27 14.44 -5.95
C PRO A 73 2.59 14.94 -4.53
N PRO A 74 2.54 16.27 -4.27
CA PRO A 74 2.75 16.79 -2.92
C PRO A 74 1.73 16.17 -1.96
N ARG A 75 2.17 15.51 -0.87
CA ARG A 75 1.31 14.71 0.03
C ARG A 75 0.04 15.45 0.47
N LYS A 76 0.13 16.77 0.74
CA LYS A 76 -1.01 17.65 1.08
C LYS A 76 -2.12 17.78 0.01
N THR A 77 -1.92 17.23 -1.19
CA THR A 77 -2.93 17.20 -2.27
C THR A 77 -3.68 15.88 -2.34
N LEU A 78 -3.26 14.87 -1.58
CA LEU A 78 -3.94 13.57 -1.48
C LEU A 78 -5.12 13.61 -0.50
N GLY A 79 -6.06 12.69 -0.69
CA GLY A 79 -7.12 12.47 0.28
C GLY A 79 -6.57 11.94 1.60
N ARG A 80 -7.12 12.46 2.71
CA ARG A 80 -6.80 12.04 4.08
C ARG A 80 -8.10 11.81 4.83
N HIS A 81 -8.38 10.57 5.17
CA HIS A 81 -9.62 10.16 5.83
C HIS A 81 -10.87 10.65 5.06
N PHE A 82 -11.81 11.32 5.73
CA PHE A 82 -12.97 11.96 5.09
C PHE A 82 -12.68 13.32 4.42
N THR A 83 -11.42 13.78 4.41
CA THR A 83 -11.04 14.98 3.66
C THR A 83 -10.64 14.60 2.22
N PRO A 84 -11.36 15.05 1.17
CA PRO A 84 -10.96 14.83 -0.21
C PRO A 84 -9.70 15.59 -0.56
N GLY A 85 -8.80 14.95 -1.31
CA GLY A 85 -7.65 15.61 -1.90
C GLY A 85 -7.99 16.37 -3.18
N ASP A 86 -7.10 17.28 -3.59
CA ASP A 86 -7.27 18.09 -4.80
C ASP A 86 -6.89 17.28 -6.06
N GLY A 87 -7.84 16.51 -6.58
CA GLY A 87 -7.70 15.78 -7.85
C GLY A 87 -7.29 16.67 -9.04
N ARG A 88 -7.60 17.98 -9.02
CA ARG A 88 -7.15 18.93 -10.06
C ARG A 88 -5.66 19.28 -9.87
N ALA A 89 -5.16 19.45 -8.64
CA ALA A 89 -3.73 19.61 -8.37
C ALA A 89 -2.94 18.35 -8.73
N VAL A 90 -3.44 17.17 -8.36
CA VAL A 90 -2.82 15.89 -8.74
C VAL A 90 -2.80 15.75 -10.27
N GLY A 91 -3.88 16.11 -10.99
CA GLY A 91 -3.90 16.14 -12.45
C GLY A 91 -2.90 17.13 -13.09
N ARG A 92 -2.71 18.33 -12.48
CA ARG A 92 -1.69 19.30 -12.92
C ARG A 92 -0.26 18.78 -12.70
N TRP A 93 -0.01 18.15 -11.54
CA TRP A 93 1.26 17.49 -11.25
C TRP A 93 1.53 16.34 -12.23
N LEU A 94 0.54 15.46 -12.45
CA LEU A 94 0.64 14.30 -13.33
C LEU A 94 1.00 14.69 -14.77
N THR A 95 0.45 15.81 -15.26
CA THR A 95 0.66 16.30 -16.63
C THR A 95 1.91 17.17 -16.82
N SER A 96 2.52 17.67 -15.75
CA SER A 96 3.61 18.67 -15.81
C SER A 96 4.91 18.25 -15.12
N SER A 97 4.81 17.54 -13.99
CA SER A 97 5.94 17.23 -13.11
C SER A 97 6.49 15.81 -13.25
N THR A 98 5.80 14.95 -14.02
CA THR A 98 6.25 13.59 -14.29
C THR A 98 7.26 13.49 -15.44
N SER A 99 7.76 14.63 -15.96
CA SER A 99 8.85 14.81 -16.96
C SER A 99 9.69 13.56 -17.26
N SER A 100 10.45 13.19 -16.23
CA SER A 100 11.52 12.22 -16.23
C SER A 100 11.10 10.81 -15.77
N ALA A 101 9.82 10.57 -15.50
CA ALA A 101 9.34 9.25 -15.15
C ALA A 101 9.29 8.34 -16.38
N ASP A 102 9.82 7.13 -16.23
CA ASP A 102 9.87 6.10 -17.27
C ASP A 102 8.55 5.35 -17.41
N ALA A 103 7.88 5.14 -16.28
CA ALA A 103 6.56 4.55 -16.17
C ALA A 103 5.67 5.34 -15.19
N LEU A 104 4.36 5.15 -15.30
CA LEU A 104 3.35 5.76 -14.44
C LEU A 104 2.40 4.69 -13.90
N VAL A 105 2.03 4.81 -12.63
CA VAL A 105 0.99 4.02 -11.95
C VAL A 105 -0.02 5.00 -11.37
N VAL A 106 -1.28 4.96 -11.84
CA VAL A 106 -2.27 6.00 -11.54
C VAL A 106 -3.54 5.43 -10.91
N ALA A 107 -3.77 5.75 -9.64
CA ALA A 107 -5.06 5.59 -8.99
C ALA A 107 -6.07 6.61 -9.54
N LEU A 108 -7.00 6.14 -10.37
CA LEU A 108 -8.06 6.95 -10.97
C LEU A 108 -9.02 7.55 -9.91
N PRO A 109 -9.35 6.87 -8.78
CA PRO A 109 -10.19 7.46 -7.72
C PRO A 109 -9.60 8.72 -7.08
N MET A 110 -8.27 8.84 -7.02
CA MET A 110 -7.60 10.04 -6.51
C MET A 110 -7.77 11.22 -7.46
N LEU A 111 -7.65 11.00 -8.77
CA LEU A 111 -7.93 12.03 -9.78
C LEU A 111 -9.42 12.39 -9.81
N ALA A 112 -10.29 11.40 -9.90
CA ALA A 112 -11.74 11.57 -10.03
C ALA A 112 -12.35 12.24 -8.80
N TYR A 113 -12.22 11.61 -7.63
CA TYR A 113 -13.02 11.92 -6.43
C TYR A 113 -12.20 12.60 -5.32
N GLY A 114 -10.87 12.61 -5.42
CA GLY A 114 -9.99 13.01 -4.31
C GLY A 114 -9.70 11.88 -3.33
N GLY A 115 -9.89 10.62 -3.73
CA GLY A 115 -9.41 9.43 -3.02
C GLY A 115 -10.47 8.33 -2.86
N LEU A 116 -10.07 7.17 -2.31
CA LEU A 116 -10.93 5.98 -2.22
C LEU A 116 -12.24 6.23 -1.46
N LEU A 117 -12.18 6.76 -0.24
CA LEU A 117 -13.38 7.04 0.58
C LEU A 117 -14.32 8.03 -0.13
N ASN A 118 -13.77 9.00 -0.85
CA ASN A 118 -14.55 10.02 -1.56
C ASN A 118 -15.24 9.49 -2.83
N SER A 119 -14.78 8.36 -3.37
CA SER A 119 -15.51 7.64 -4.42
C SER A 119 -16.88 7.14 -3.94
N ARG A 120 -17.05 6.90 -2.63
CA ARG A 120 -18.25 6.30 -2.03
C ARG A 120 -19.39 7.29 -1.77
N ASN A 121 -19.25 8.56 -2.17
CA ASN A 121 -20.25 9.61 -1.95
C ASN A 121 -20.48 10.49 -3.20
N SER A 122 -21.59 11.23 -3.20
CA SER A 122 -22.07 12.05 -4.32
C SER A 122 -21.39 13.43 -4.45
N SER A 123 -20.45 13.79 -3.58
CA SER A 123 -19.91 15.18 -3.47
C SER A 123 -19.25 15.75 -4.74
N VAL A 124 -18.76 14.90 -5.64
CA VAL A 124 -18.17 15.32 -6.92
C VAL A 124 -19.13 15.00 -8.07
N PRO A 125 -19.64 16.02 -8.79
CA PRO A 125 -20.49 15.81 -9.97
C PRO A 125 -19.74 15.09 -11.10
N GLU A 126 -20.46 14.27 -11.87
CA GLU A 126 -19.89 13.44 -12.95
C GLU A 126 -19.09 14.25 -13.99
N ALA A 127 -19.59 15.42 -14.40
CA ALA A 127 -18.89 16.31 -15.33
C ALA A 127 -17.52 16.77 -14.78
N GLU A 128 -17.40 16.97 -13.48
CA GLU A 128 -16.12 17.30 -12.84
C GLU A 128 -15.20 16.07 -12.74
N VAL A 129 -15.76 14.88 -12.44
CA VAL A 129 -15.00 13.62 -12.45
C VAL A 129 -14.30 13.41 -13.79
N PHE A 130 -15.03 13.48 -14.91
CA PHE A 130 -14.43 13.33 -16.24
C PHE A 130 -13.47 14.47 -16.61
N ALA A 131 -13.75 15.70 -16.21
CA ALA A 131 -12.83 16.83 -16.41
C ALA A 131 -11.50 16.65 -15.67
N ARG A 132 -11.49 16.02 -14.48
CA ARG A 132 -10.27 15.67 -13.74
C ARG A 132 -9.55 14.49 -14.40
N LEU A 133 -10.27 13.44 -14.79
CA LEU A 133 -9.71 12.25 -15.46
C LEU A 133 -9.04 12.57 -16.81
N ALA A 134 -9.46 13.62 -17.52
CA ALA A 134 -8.83 14.08 -18.76
C ALA A 134 -7.31 14.37 -18.66
N ALA A 135 -6.77 14.47 -17.44
CA ALA A 135 -5.33 14.49 -17.19
C ALA A 135 -4.60 13.26 -17.77
N VAL A 136 -5.16 12.04 -17.67
CA VAL A 136 -4.47 10.82 -18.15
C VAL A 136 -4.38 10.76 -19.69
N ARG A 137 -5.45 11.16 -20.39
CA ARG A 137 -5.42 11.33 -21.86
C ARG A 137 -4.42 12.41 -22.28
N THR A 138 -4.29 13.48 -21.48
CA THR A 138 -3.27 14.51 -21.71
C THR A 138 -1.84 13.97 -21.52
N VAL A 139 -1.61 13.07 -20.55
CA VAL A 139 -0.33 12.35 -20.43
C VAL A 139 -0.07 11.47 -21.64
N ARG A 140 -1.00 10.58 -22.02
CA ARG A 140 -0.82 9.69 -23.19
C ARG A 140 -0.53 10.47 -24.46
N ARG A 141 -1.29 11.53 -24.76
CA ARG A 141 -1.05 12.39 -25.93
C ARG A 141 0.32 13.07 -25.91
N ARG A 142 0.81 13.50 -24.74
CA ARG A 142 2.15 14.11 -24.59
C ARG A 142 3.27 13.08 -24.64
N ARG A 143 3.01 11.81 -24.29
CA ARG A 143 4.00 10.72 -24.21
C ARG A 143 3.39 9.39 -24.66
N PRO A 144 3.17 9.19 -25.98
CA PRO A 144 2.47 8.01 -26.48
C PRO A 144 3.15 6.67 -26.11
N HIS A 145 4.48 6.67 -26.00
CA HIS A 145 5.30 5.48 -25.74
C HIS A 145 5.65 5.24 -24.26
N ARG A 146 5.16 6.05 -23.31
CA ARG A 146 5.48 5.85 -21.89
C ARG A 146 4.43 4.96 -21.23
N ARG A 147 4.91 3.91 -20.56
CA ARG A 147 4.09 2.91 -19.87
C ARG A 147 3.23 3.61 -18.81
N LEU A 148 1.92 3.61 -19.02
CA LEU A 148 0.90 4.18 -18.15
C LEU A 148 -0.03 3.05 -17.73
N TYR A 149 0.21 2.55 -16.52
CA TYR A 149 -0.70 1.64 -15.82
C TYR A 149 -1.66 2.46 -14.96
N ALA A 150 -2.91 2.06 -14.92
CA ALA A 150 -3.94 2.72 -14.12
C ALA A 150 -4.77 1.70 -13.35
N PHE A 151 -5.47 2.19 -12.33
CA PHE A 151 -6.46 1.38 -11.65
C PHE A 151 -7.62 2.21 -11.09
N ASP A 152 -8.79 1.58 -11.08
CA ASP A 152 -10.04 2.12 -10.57
C ASP A 152 -10.68 1.15 -9.58
N THR A 153 -11.80 1.52 -8.97
CA THR A 153 -12.53 0.64 -8.03
C THR A 153 -14.03 0.64 -8.28
N ILE A 154 -14.61 -0.56 -8.35
CA ILE A 154 -16.04 -0.79 -8.17
C ILE A 154 -16.39 -0.38 -6.74
N MET A 155 -17.46 0.42 -6.58
CA MET A 155 -17.82 1.00 -5.30
C MET A 155 -18.21 -0.08 -4.28
N ARG A 156 -17.63 0.00 -3.07
CA ARG A 156 -18.03 -0.81 -1.91
C ARG A 156 -19.53 -0.73 -1.63
N LEU A 157 -20.13 -1.79 -1.08
CA LEU A 157 -21.53 -1.75 -0.64
C LEU A 157 -21.80 -0.77 0.50
N THR A 158 -20.90 -0.68 1.48
CA THR A 158 -20.99 0.24 2.62
C THR A 158 -20.53 1.65 2.21
N PRO A 159 -21.43 2.65 2.17
CA PRO A 159 -21.03 4.05 2.00
C PRO A 159 -20.57 4.65 3.34
N GLU A 160 -20.34 5.96 3.36
CA GLU A 160 -20.15 6.72 4.58
C GLU A 160 -21.47 7.39 5.02
N GLY A 161 -21.59 7.75 6.30
CA GLY A 161 -22.81 8.35 6.86
C GLY A 161 -23.65 7.42 7.75
N PRO A 162 -24.79 7.89 8.29
CA PRO A 162 -25.53 7.19 9.34
C PRO A 162 -26.18 5.88 8.88
N TRP A 163 -26.68 5.82 7.64
CA TRP A 163 -27.38 4.66 7.06
C TRP A 163 -26.45 3.57 6.49
N ARG A 164 -25.16 3.59 6.84
CA ARG A 164 -24.14 2.79 6.14
C ARG A 164 -24.29 1.27 6.32
N ASN A 165 -24.84 0.82 7.45
CA ASN A 165 -25.04 -0.60 7.72
C ASN A 165 -26.29 -1.11 7.02
N GLU A 166 -27.35 -0.31 7.08
CA GLU A 166 -28.69 -0.52 6.53
C GLU A 166 -28.59 -0.54 5.00
N LEU A 167 -27.92 0.44 4.39
CA LEU A 167 -27.64 0.47 2.95
C LEU A 167 -26.80 -0.71 2.47
N ARG A 168 -25.84 -1.21 3.27
CA ARG A 168 -25.11 -2.44 2.93
C ARG A 168 -26.07 -3.63 2.86
N VAL A 169 -26.89 -3.82 3.89
CA VAL A 169 -27.84 -4.95 3.94
C VAL A 169 -28.87 -4.83 2.82
N TRP A 170 -29.47 -3.66 2.63
CA TRP A 170 -30.41 -3.37 1.55
C TRP A 170 -29.78 -3.61 0.17
N ALA A 171 -28.54 -3.17 -0.08
CA ALA A 171 -27.87 -3.41 -1.35
C ALA A 171 -27.55 -4.90 -1.59
N THR A 172 -27.29 -5.68 -0.54
CA THR A 172 -27.18 -7.15 -0.62
C THR A 172 -28.54 -7.77 -0.94
N VAL A 173 -29.57 -7.51 -0.14
CA VAL A 173 -30.91 -8.11 -0.31
C VAL A 173 -31.54 -7.71 -1.65
N LYS A 174 -31.31 -6.47 -2.12
CA LYS A 174 -31.78 -6.01 -3.42
C LYS A 174 -31.20 -6.81 -4.59
N ASP A 175 -29.90 -7.13 -4.54
CA ASP A 175 -29.28 -8.01 -5.55
C ASP A 175 -29.84 -9.43 -5.51
N GLU A 176 -30.06 -9.96 -4.30
CA GLU A 176 -30.64 -11.29 -4.11
C GLU A 176 -32.05 -11.40 -4.67
N VAL A 177 -32.90 -10.41 -4.40
CA VAL A 177 -34.29 -10.41 -4.88
C VAL A 177 -34.38 -10.07 -6.37
N ASP A 178 -33.79 -8.95 -6.80
CA ASP A 178 -34.01 -8.42 -8.16
C ASP A 178 -33.14 -9.09 -9.23
N ASN A 179 -31.95 -9.61 -8.88
CA ASN A 179 -31.00 -10.20 -9.84
C ASN A 179 -30.68 -11.69 -9.63
N LEU A 180 -31.01 -12.27 -8.47
CA LEU A 180 -30.88 -13.73 -8.21
C LEU A 180 -32.24 -14.44 -8.06
N GLY A 181 -33.35 -13.71 -8.08
CA GLY A 181 -34.70 -14.28 -8.04
C GLY A 181 -35.11 -14.86 -6.69
N MET A 182 -34.47 -14.45 -5.59
CA MET A 182 -34.81 -14.84 -4.22
C MET A 182 -36.09 -14.12 -3.75
N VAL A 183 -37.22 -14.44 -4.38
CA VAL A 183 -38.53 -13.77 -4.17
C VAL A 183 -39.01 -13.85 -2.72
N GLU A 184 -38.61 -14.89 -1.98
CA GLU A 184 -38.92 -15.06 -0.56
C GLU A 184 -38.32 -13.97 0.34
N LYS A 185 -37.28 -13.25 -0.13
CA LYS A 185 -36.67 -12.13 0.57
C LYS A 185 -37.34 -10.77 0.28
N ARG A 186 -38.31 -10.70 -0.64
CA ARG A 186 -39.03 -9.45 -0.96
C ARG A 186 -39.62 -8.75 0.28
N PRO A 187 -40.27 -9.42 1.25
CA PRO A 187 -40.81 -8.74 2.42
C PRO A 187 -39.74 -8.04 3.28
N HIS A 188 -38.53 -8.61 3.37
CA HIS A 188 -37.41 -7.99 4.09
C HIS A 188 -36.79 -6.83 3.29
N LEU A 189 -36.80 -6.91 1.96
CA LEU A 189 -36.44 -5.77 1.11
C LEU A 189 -37.42 -4.61 1.32
N ASP A 190 -38.73 -4.89 1.30
CA ASP A 190 -39.79 -3.88 1.49
C ASP A 190 -39.70 -3.25 2.90
N GLU A 191 -39.40 -4.04 3.93
CA GLU A 191 -39.09 -3.57 5.29
C GLU A 191 -37.91 -2.57 5.27
N LEU A 192 -36.76 -2.95 4.72
CA LEU A 192 -35.57 -2.09 4.63
C LEU A 192 -35.85 -0.82 3.82
N GLU A 193 -36.67 -0.92 2.77
CA GLU A 193 -37.08 0.22 1.96
C GLU A 193 -38.05 1.16 2.69
N SER A 194 -38.83 0.67 3.65
CA SER A 194 -39.64 1.52 4.54
C SER A 194 -38.81 2.22 5.62
N GLN A 195 -37.70 1.61 6.04
CA GLN A 195 -36.80 2.16 7.07
C GLN A 195 -35.83 3.20 6.50
N ILE A 196 -35.23 2.94 5.33
CA ILE A 196 -34.21 3.82 4.74
C ILE A 196 -34.89 4.89 3.85
N PRO A 197 -34.68 6.19 4.13
CA PRO A 197 -35.25 7.29 3.36
C PRO A 197 -35.00 7.18 1.85
N ALA A 198 -36.01 7.53 1.05
CA ALA A 198 -35.98 7.36 -0.40
C ALA A 198 -34.92 8.23 -1.09
N ASP A 199 -34.66 9.43 -0.55
CA ASP A 199 -33.58 10.33 -0.97
C ASP A 199 -32.20 9.72 -0.69
N VAL A 200 -32.00 9.10 0.47
CA VAL A 200 -30.77 8.38 0.84
C VAL A 200 -30.54 7.18 -0.09
N ARG A 201 -31.57 6.39 -0.40
CA ARG A 201 -31.48 5.28 -1.37
C ARG A 201 -31.18 5.79 -2.80
N SER A 202 -31.78 6.90 -3.19
CA SER A 202 -31.57 7.53 -4.50
C SER A 202 -30.16 8.11 -4.66
N ASP A 203 -29.65 8.82 -3.65
CA ASP A 203 -28.27 9.34 -3.62
C ASP A 203 -27.25 8.21 -3.75
N TYR A 204 -27.43 7.14 -2.96
CA TYR A 204 -26.59 5.96 -3.02
C TYR A 204 -26.59 5.30 -4.40
N LEU A 205 -27.76 5.04 -5.00
CA LEU A 205 -27.86 4.47 -6.35
C LEU A 205 -27.25 5.38 -7.42
N SER A 206 -27.47 6.70 -7.32
CA SER A 206 -26.88 7.66 -8.27
C SER A 206 -25.35 7.71 -8.18
N THR A 207 -24.80 7.59 -6.96
CA THR A 207 -23.36 7.49 -6.69
C THR A 207 -22.77 6.22 -7.31
N ARG A 208 -23.44 5.07 -7.14
CA ARG A 208 -23.05 3.81 -7.80
C ARG A 208 -23.08 3.93 -9.32
N ALA A 209 -24.18 4.46 -9.89
CA ALA A 209 -24.34 4.63 -11.32
C ALA A 209 -23.26 5.53 -11.95
N ARG A 210 -22.92 6.66 -11.28
CA ARG A 210 -21.80 7.53 -11.65
C ARG A 210 -20.48 6.74 -11.70
N ASN A 211 -20.17 6.01 -10.63
CA ASN A 211 -18.90 5.26 -10.54
C ASN A 211 -18.84 4.13 -11.58
N HIS A 212 -19.92 3.39 -11.77
CA HIS A 212 -19.99 2.32 -12.77
C HIS A 212 -19.81 2.87 -14.19
N ARG A 213 -20.40 4.03 -14.52
CA ARG A 213 -20.18 4.72 -15.79
C ARG A 213 -18.72 5.16 -15.94
N VAL A 214 -18.07 5.65 -14.89
CA VAL A 214 -16.62 5.93 -14.92
C VAL A 214 -15.83 4.65 -15.18
N ASN A 215 -16.10 3.55 -14.48
CA ASN A 215 -15.41 2.27 -14.69
C ASN A 215 -15.54 1.80 -16.16
N LEU A 216 -16.76 1.83 -16.73
CA LEU A 216 -17.02 1.51 -18.15
C LEU A 216 -16.18 2.40 -19.09
N THR A 217 -16.18 3.71 -18.88
CA THR A 217 -15.39 4.65 -19.69
C THR A 217 -13.87 4.41 -19.55
N MET A 218 -13.38 3.95 -18.40
CA MET A 218 -11.96 3.61 -18.24
C MET A 218 -11.58 2.34 -19.03
N ILE A 219 -12.48 1.35 -19.13
CA ILE A 219 -12.31 0.18 -20.00
C ILE A 219 -12.27 0.61 -21.48
N GLU A 220 -13.18 1.52 -21.89
CA GLU A 220 -13.17 2.11 -23.24
C GLU A 220 -11.87 2.86 -23.54
N TRP A 221 -11.36 3.63 -22.58
CA TRP A 221 -10.06 4.30 -22.70
C TRP A 221 -8.88 3.31 -22.76
N ALA A 222 -8.98 2.13 -22.13
CA ALA A 222 -7.98 1.07 -22.32
C ALA A 222 -8.04 0.48 -23.75
N ALA A 223 -9.23 0.35 -24.34
CA ALA A 223 -9.41 -0.04 -25.74
C ALA A 223 -8.89 1.04 -26.72
N GLU A 224 -9.06 2.33 -26.40
CA GLU A 224 -8.42 3.45 -27.11
C GLU A 224 -6.87 3.50 -26.96
N GLY A 225 -6.26 2.61 -26.17
CA GLY A 225 -4.81 2.60 -25.90
C GLY A 225 -4.34 3.72 -24.98
N ILE A 226 -5.22 4.30 -24.16
CA ILE A 226 -4.84 5.29 -23.13
C ILE A 226 -4.03 4.62 -22.02
N PHE A 227 -4.36 3.39 -21.64
CA PHE A 227 -3.67 2.60 -20.61
C PHE A 227 -2.99 1.38 -21.24
N ASP A 228 -1.74 1.09 -20.85
CA ASP A 228 -1.07 -0.16 -21.25
C ASP A 228 -1.47 -1.33 -20.34
N PHE A 229 -2.05 -1.03 -19.17
CA PHE A 229 -2.70 -1.99 -18.28
C PHE A 229 -3.69 -1.25 -17.36
N LEU A 230 -4.86 -1.82 -17.14
CA LEU A 230 -5.92 -1.31 -16.27
C LEU A 230 -6.39 -2.41 -15.32
N VAL A 231 -6.37 -2.13 -14.02
CA VAL A 231 -7.01 -2.98 -13.00
C VAL A 231 -8.28 -2.28 -12.52
N VAL A 232 -9.42 -2.94 -12.60
CA VAL A 232 -10.65 -2.50 -11.97
C VAL A 232 -10.83 -3.31 -10.67
N GLY A 233 -10.41 -2.69 -9.57
CA GLY A 233 -10.47 -3.26 -8.22
C GLY A 233 -11.90 -3.41 -7.71
N GLN A 234 -12.17 -4.36 -6.81
CA GLN A 234 -13.37 -4.31 -5.95
C GLN A 234 -12.99 -3.75 -4.58
N ASP A 235 -13.54 -2.59 -4.21
CA ASP A 235 -13.42 -2.04 -2.85
C ASP A 235 -14.31 -2.86 -1.90
N ASP A 236 -13.71 -3.38 -0.81
CA ASP A 236 -14.22 -4.35 0.17
C ASP A 236 -15.44 -5.18 -0.29
N ALA A 237 -15.15 -6.31 -0.93
CA ALA A 237 -16.13 -7.19 -1.54
C ALA A 237 -16.95 -8.00 -0.52
N THR A 238 -18.14 -8.42 -0.96
CA THR A 238 -19.00 -9.41 -0.28
C THR A 238 -19.58 -10.37 -1.32
N GLY A 239 -20.17 -11.50 -0.89
CA GLY A 239 -20.71 -12.51 -1.81
C GLY A 239 -21.83 -11.98 -2.73
N ASN A 240 -22.87 -11.38 -2.14
CA ASN A 240 -24.04 -10.86 -2.85
C ASN A 240 -24.19 -9.35 -2.65
N GLY A 241 -24.67 -8.64 -3.66
CA GLY A 241 -24.95 -7.20 -3.61
C GLY A 241 -24.72 -6.48 -4.94
N LEU A 242 -25.15 -5.22 -5.01
CA LEU A 242 -25.19 -4.43 -6.25
C LEU A 242 -23.83 -4.29 -7.00
N HIS A 243 -22.69 -4.53 -6.34
CA HIS A 243 -21.39 -4.62 -6.99
C HIS A 243 -21.24 -5.82 -7.93
N ARG A 244 -22.02 -6.89 -7.73
CA ARG A 244 -22.01 -8.12 -8.54
C ARG A 244 -22.53 -7.91 -9.97
N PRO A 245 -23.75 -7.37 -10.22
CA PRO A 245 -24.20 -7.08 -11.58
C PRO A 245 -23.34 -6.01 -12.27
N GLU A 246 -22.83 -5.03 -11.53
CA GLU A 246 -21.85 -4.05 -12.04
C GLU A 246 -20.57 -4.75 -12.53
N SER A 247 -19.98 -5.62 -11.72
CA SER A 247 -18.80 -6.42 -12.09
C SER A 247 -19.07 -7.32 -13.32
N GLN A 248 -20.24 -7.94 -13.40
CA GLN A 248 -20.66 -8.72 -14.56
C GLN A 248 -20.77 -7.87 -15.84
N ALA A 249 -21.35 -6.67 -15.76
CA ALA A 249 -21.44 -5.75 -16.89
C ALA A 249 -20.05 -5.24 -17.35
N LEU A 250 -19.14 -4.95 -16.40
CA LEU A 250 -17.75 -4.60 -16.71
C LEU A 250 -17.02 -5.76 -17.39
N ALA A 251 -17.21 -7.01 -16.93
CA ALA A 251 -16.61 -8.20 -17.52
C ALA A 251 -17.11 -8.44 -18.96
N ALA A 252 -18.42 -8.27 -19.18
CA ALA A 252 -19.02 -8.31 -20.51
C ALA A 252 -18.42 -7.23 -21.44
N ARG A 253 -18.23 -5.99 -20.95
CA ARG A 253 -17.62 -4.90 -21.72
C ARG A 253 -16.16 -5.16 -22.08
N ILE A 254 -15.38 -5.78 -21.18
CA ILE A 254 -13.99 -6.19 -21.46
C ILE A 254 -13.96 -7.25 -22.57
N ALA A 255 -14.87 -8.23 -22.54
CA ALA A 255 -14.97 -9.26 -23.55
C ALA A 255 -15.43 -8.70 -24.91
N GLU A 256 -16.44 -7.83 -24.92
CA GLU A 256 -16.97 -7.17 -26.13
C GLU A 256 -15.89 -6.34 -26.83
N LEU A 257 -15.08 -5.58 -26.08
CA LEU A 257 -14.00 -4.76 -26.61
C LEU A 257 -12.70 -5.56 -26.89
N GLY A 258 -12.64 -6.85 -26.52
CA GLY A 258 -11.48 -7.70 -26.74
C GLY A 258 -10.22 -7.32 -25.93
N VAL A 259 -10.37 -6.61 -24.80
CA VAL A 259 -9.25 -6.00 -24.03
C VAL A 259 -8.83 -6.80 -22.79
N GLY A 260 -9.21 -8.08 -22.71
CA GLY A 260 -8.86 -8.96 -21.58
C GLY A 260 -7.36 -9.27 -21.44
N ASP A 261 -6.53 -8.86 -22.41
CA ASP A 261 -5.07 -8.94 -22.34
C ASP A 261 -4.44 -7.88 -21.42
N ARG A 262 -5.15 -6.75 -21.23
CA ARG A 262 -4.66 -5.56 -20.51
C ARG A 262 -5.62 -5.00 -19.47
N VAL A 263 -6.89 -5.41 -19.50
CA VAL A 263 -7.91 -4.99 -18.52
C VAL A 263 -8.35 -6.19 -17.70
N VAL A 264 -8.18 -6.11 -16.38
CA VAL A 264 -8.61 -7.15 -15.45
C VAL A 264 -9.53 -6.58 -14.38
N ILE A 265 -10.59 -7.30 -14.04
CA ILE A 265 -11.42 -7.03 -12.86
C ILE A 265 -10.92 -7.93 -11.76
N TYR A 266 -10.68 -7.36 -10.58
CA TYR A 266 -9.95 -8.08 -9.54
C TYR A 266 -10.28 -7.59 -8.12
N PRO A 267 -10.44 -8.46 -7.10
CA PRO A 267 -10.76 -7.99 -5.74
C PRO A 267 -9.64 -7.25 -4.98
N GLY A 268 -10.01 -6.19 -4.27
CA GLY A 268 -9.10 -5.36 -3.47
C GLY A 268 -8.66 -4.07 -4.17
N ALA A 269 -8.46 -3.02 -3.37
CA ALA A 269 -8.05 -1.68 -3.82
C ALA A 269 -6.63 -1.30 -3.36
N ASP A 270 -6.34 -1.48 -2.06
CA ASP A 270 -5.10 -1.02 -1.41
C ASP A 270 -3.82 -1.64 -2.01
N VAL A 271 -3.92 -2.86 -2.54
CA VAL A 271 -2.79 -3.65 -3.05
C VAL A 271 -2.40 -3.36 -4.50
N VAL A 272 -3.26 -2.69 -5.27
CA VAL A 272 -3.14 -2.63 -6.73
C VAL A 272 -1.91 -1.81 -7.17
N ALA A 273 -1.62 -0.70 -6.49
CA ALA A 273 -0.43 0.09 -6.78
C ALA A 273 0.88 -0.71 -6.58
N ALA A 274 0.96 -1.52 -5.53
CA ALA A 274 2.11 -2.38 -5.24
C ALA A 274 2.33 -3.43 -6.35
N LEU A 275 1.26 -4.10 -6.79
CA LEU A 275 1.31 -5.09 -7.87
C LEU A 275 1.71 -4.47 -9.22
N LEU A 276 1.20 -3.28 -9.55
CA LEU A 276 1.54 -2.59 -10.80
C LEU A 276 3.01 -2.14 -10.82
N ILE A 277 3.58 -1.75 -9.67
CA ILE A 277 5.01 -1.45 -9.52
C ILE A 277 5.85 -2.74 -9.66
N ALA A 278 5.43 -3.84 -9.02
CA ALA A 278 6.10 -5.13 -9.18
C ALA A 278 6.05 -5.64 -10.62
N LYS A 279 4.92 -5.47 -11.33
CA LYS A 279 4.76 -5.77 -12.76
C LYS A 279 5.73 -4.97 -13.63
N ILE A 280 5.93 -3.68 -13.34
CA ILE A 280 6.96 -2.85 -13.99
C ILE A 280 8.35 -3.46 -13.78
N ALA A 281 8.72 -3.75 -12.53
CA ALA A 281 10.04 -4.28 -12.18
C ALA A 281 10.35 -5.63 -12.86
N ILE A 282 9.37 -6.54 -12.87
CA ILE A 282 9.47 -7.87 -13.49
C ILE A 282 9.57 -7.76 -15.01
N SER A 283 8.71 -6.93 -15.63
CA SER A 283 8.73 -6.70 -17.08
C SER A 283 10.05 -6.07 -17.54
N ASP A 284 10.63 -5.15 -16.78
CA ASP A 284 11.87 -4.45 -17.14
C ASP A 284 13.12 -5.28 -16.83
N ALA A 285 13.00 -6.29 -15.96
CA ALA A 285 14.01 -7.32 -15.78
C ALA A 285 13.95 -8.42 -16.85
N GLY A 286 12.91 -8.46 -17.70
CA GLY A 286 12.76 -9.45 -18.78
C GLY A 286 12.51 -10.88 -18.29
N VAL A 287 11.98 -11.05 -17.07
CA VAL A 287 11.81 -12.35 -16.41
C VAL A 287 10.33 -12.74 -16.26
N ARG A 288 10.07 -14.03 -16.03
CA ARG A 288 8.73 -14.58 -15.76
C ARG A 288 8.79 -15.43 -14.50
N PRO A 289 8.29 -14.95 -13.35
CA PRO A 289 8.42 -15.67 -12.08
C PRO A 289 7.54 -16.92 -12.04
N LYS A 290 8.07 -17.99 -11.45
CA LYS A 290 7.32 -19.19 -11.08
C LYS A 290 7.02 -19.17 -9.58
N VAL A 291 5.74 -19.29 -9.21
CA VAL A 291 5.30 -19.22 -7.81
C VAL A 291 4.66 -20.55 -7.42
N SER A 292 5.18 -21.21 -6.40
CA SER A 292 4.46 -22.29 -5.72
C SER A 292 3.61 -21.69 -4.61
N ILE A 293 2.43 -22.24 -4.36
CA ILE A 293 1.50 -21.70 -3.36
C ILE A 293 1.11 -22.81 -2.39
N GLU A 294 1.27 -22.55 -1.10
CA GLU A 294 0.77 -23.42 -0.05
C GLU A 294 -0.25 -22.69 0.82
N TYR A 295 -1.39 -23.35 1.05
CA TYR A 295 -2.44 -22.87 1.95
C TYR A 295 -2.29 -23.51 3.34
N SER A 296 -2.76 -22.82 4.38
CA SER A 296 -2.53 -23.26 5.76
C SER A 296 -3.54 -24.25 6.32
N ARG A 297 -4.83 -23.93 6.23
CA ARG A 297 -5.91 -24.58 6.98
C ARG A 297 -7.06 -24.99 6.07
N VAL A 298 -7.79 -24.02 5.53
CA VAL A 298 -8.81 -24.27 4.51
C VAL A 298 -8.14 -24.14 3.14
N PRO A 299 -8.25 -25.14 2.24
CA PRO A 299 -7.76 -25.02 0.87
C PRO A 299 -8.26 -23.75 0.17
N GLY A 300 -7.41 -23.12 -0.65
CA GLY A 300 -7.71 -21.81 -1.23
C GLY A 300 -8.89 -21.80 -2.22
N ASP A 301 -9.25 -22.94 -2.80
CA ASP A 301 -10.46 -23.14 -3.61
C ASP A 301 -11.74 -23.21 -2.77
N ALA A 302 -11.64 -23.67 -1.52
CA ALA A 302 -12.73 -23.78 -0.56
C ALA A 302 -12.81 -22.60 0.44
N TRP A 303 -11.96 -21.58 0.32
CA TRP A 303 -11.92 -20.43 1.21
C TRP A 303 -12.05 -19.11 0.47
N THR A 304 -12.85 -18.20 1.02
CA THR A 304 -12.91 -16.79 0.60
C THR A 304 -12.35 -15.95 1.76
N ALA A 305 -11.32 -15.15 1.48
CA ALA A 305 -10.71 -14.28 2.47
C ALA A 305 -11.64 -13.10 2.85
N PRO A 306 -11.49 -12.50 4.04
CA PRO A 306 -12.26 -11.32 4.42
C PRO A 306 -12.16 -10.19 3.38
N PHE A 307 -13.28 -9.53 3.12
CA PHE A 307 -13.43 -8.47 2.12
C PHE A 307 -13.15 -8.90 0.66
N GLN A 308 -13.12 -10.20 0.38
CA GLN A 308 -13.05 -10.78 -0.97
C GLN A 308 -14.37 -11.48 -1.33
N ASN A 309 -14.60 -11.71 -2.63
CA ASN A 309 -15.81 -12.36 -3.16
C ASN A 309 -15.53 -13.48 -4.16
N ILE A 310 -14.28 -13.95 -4.24
CA ILE A 310 -13.84 -15.08 -5.07
C ILE A 310 -13.04 -16.07 -4.20
N PRO A 311 -12.93 -17.35 -4.60
CA PRO A 311 -12.03 -18.29 -3.96
C PRO A 311 -10.60 -17.74 -3.89
N TYR A 312 -9.97 -17.90 -2.74
CA TYR A 312 -8.64 -17.37 -2.45
C TYR A 312 -7.55 -17.93 -3.38
N ALA A 313 -7.73 -19.13 -3.94
CA ALA A 313 -6.85 -19.66 -4.98
C ALA A 313 -6.98 -18.90 -6.31
N GLN A 314 -8.18 -18.42 -6.66
CA GLN A 314 -8.39 -17.57 -7.83
C GLN A 314 -7.81 -16.17 -7.60
N LEU A 315 -7.95 -15.64 -6.38
CA LEU A 315 -7.28 -14.41 -5.94
C LEU A 315 -5.77 -14.53 -6.15
N VAL A 316 -5.10 -15.39 -5.39
CA VAL A 316 -3.63 -15.53 -5.44
C VAL A 316 -3.10 -15.81 -6.86
N ARG A 317 -3.81 -16.63 -7.66
CA ARG A 317 -3.46 -16.85 -9.07
C ARG A 317 -3.52 -15.56 -9.89
N GLY A 318 -4.61 -14.79 -9.79
CA GLY A 318 -4.74 -13.51 -10.51
C GLY A 318 -3.68 -12.47 -10.12
N TYR A 319 -3.20 -12.47 -8.86
CA TYR A 319 -2.02 -11.68 -8.50
C TYR A 319 -0.76 -12.13 -9.26
N VAL A 320 -0.49 -13.44 -9.35
CA VAL A 320 0.64 -14.00 -10.12
C VAL A 320 0.50 -13.67 -11.62
N ASP A 321 -0.71 -13.73 -12.18
CA ASP A 321 -1.01 -13.41 -13.57
C ASP A 321 -0.80 -11.92 -13.87
N ILE A 322 -1.21 -11.01 -12.97
CA ILE A 322 -0.93 -9.57 -13.06
C ILE A 322 0.58 -9.31 -13.16
N LEU A 323 1.39 -10.04 -12.40
CA LEU A 323 2.85 -9.95 -12.45
C LEU A 323 3.47 -10.58 -13.71
N GLY A 324 2.69 -11.27 -14.55
CA GLY A 324 3.18 -12.00 -15.74
C GLY A 324 3.91 -13.30 -15.41
N GLY A 325 3.69 -13.83 -14.21
CA GLY A 325 4.24 -15.08 -13.72
C GLY A 325 3.41 -16.30 -14.10
N THR A 326 3.73 -17.43 -13.46
CA THR A 326 3.00 -18.69 -13.57
C THR A 326 2.98 -19.40 -12.22
N VAL A 327 1.88 -20.10 -11.91
CA VAL A 327 1.80 -20.97 -10.74
C VAL A 327 2.40 -22.34 -11.08
N VAL A 328 3.17 -22.92 -10.17
CA VAL A 328 3.77 -24.27 -10.30
C VAL A 328 3.50 -25.12 -9.06
N ASP A 329 3.26 -26.42 -9.25
CA ASP A 329 2.84 -27.30 -8.15
C ASP A 329 3.99 -27.71 -7.20
N GLN A 330 5.22 -27.77 -7.73
CA GLN A 330 6.39 -28.23 -6.97
C GLN A 330 7.26 -27.04 -6.53
N PRO A 331 7.48 -26.83 -5.22
CA PRO A 331 8.35 -25.76 -4.72
C PRO A 331 9.75 -25.75 -5.33
N GLU A 332 10.32 -26.91 -5.64
CA GLU A 332 11.58 -27.15 -6.34
C GLU A 332 11.69 -26.42 -7.69
N GLN A 333 10.55 -26.15 -8.34
CA GLN A 333 10.48 -25.50 -9.65
C GLN A 333 10.15 -24.01 -9.56
N SER A 334 9.94 -23.48 -8.35
CA SER A 334 9.50 -22.11 -8.11
C SER A 334 10.65 -21.16 -7.76
N ASP A 335 10.52 -19.92 -8.21
CA ASP A 335 11.35 -18.77 -7.82
C ASP A 335 10.95 -18.22 -6.44
N LEU A 336 9.71 -18.50 -6.01
CA LEU A 336 9.13 -18.11 -4.73
C LEU A 336 8.16 -19.19 -4.25
N VAL A 337 8.25 -19.54 -2.98
CA VAL A 337 7.19 -20.22 -2.24
C VAL A 337 6.32 -19.17 -1.56
N LEU A 338 5.06 -19.06 -1.98
CA LEU A 338 4.07 -18.21 -1.34
C LEU A 338 3.30 -19.02 -0.31
N MET A 339 3.64 -18.80 0.95
CA MET A 339 2.95 -19.37 2.10
C MET A 339 1.75 -18.48 2.42
N ALA A 340 0.55 -18.95 2.14
CA ALA A 340 -0.67 -18.15 2.24
C ALA A 340 -1.52 -18.64 3.43
N ASN A 341 -1.49 -17.91 4.55
CA ASN A 341 -2.24 -18.29 5.75
C ASN A 341 -3.73 -18.00 5.56
N THR A 342 -4.48 -19.08 5.43
CA THR A 342 -5.94 -19.09 5.28
C THR A 342 -6.66 -19.12 6.62
N GLY A 343 -7.92 -18.69 6.65
CA GLY A 343 -8.80 -18.80 7.82
C GLY A 343 -9.08 -20.24 8.27
N GLY A 344 -9.89 -20.38 9.32
CA GLY A 344 -10.22 -21.66 9.95
C GLY A 344 -9.98 -21.60 11.46
N SER A 345 -11.05 -21.69 12.25
CA SER A 345 -10.98 -21.58 13.71
C SER A 345 -10.46 -22.86 14.36
N SER A 346 -10.99 -24.03 13.96
CA SER A 346 -10.70 -25.34 14.55
C SER A 346 -9.46 -26.06 14.00
N ALA A 347 -9.01 -25.73 12.79
CA ALA A 347 -7.87 -26.40 12.15
C ALA A 347 -6.53 -25.91 12.73
N SER A 348 -5.60 -26.85 12.97
CA SER A 348 -4.24 -26.52 13.40
C SER A 348 -3.43 -25.87 12.28
N VAL A 349 -2.66 -24.84 12.62
CA VAL A 349 -1.74 -24.15 11.69
C VAL A 349 -0.29 -24.68 11.81
N ALA A 350 -0.02 -25.60 12.73
CA ALA A 350 1.32 -26.15 12.94
C ALA A 350 1.93 -26.86 11.71
N PRO A 351 1.20 -27.71 10.96
CA PRO A 351 1.77 -28.34 9.77
C PRO A 351 2.17 -27.34 8.67
N PHE A 352 1.51 -26.18 8.61
CA PHE A 352 1.87 -25.08 7.71
C PHE A 352 3.11 -24.32 8.19
N ALA A 353 3.20 -24.04 9.50
CA ALA A 353 4.41 -23.47 10.11
C ALA A 353 5.62 -24.38 9.91
N ASP A 354 5.45 -25.70 10.01
CA ASP A 354 6.52 -26.68 9.80
C ASP A 354 7.05 -26.67 8.35
N ARG A 355 6.15 -26.61 7.36
CA ARG A 355 6.54 -26.48 5.94
C ARG A 355 7.20 -25.14 5.63
N LEU A 356 6.69 -24.03 6.20
CA LEU A 356 7.30 -22.71 6.08
C LEU A 356 8.75 -22.72 6.59
N VAL A 357 8.96 -23.24 7.81
CA VAL A 357 10.28 -23.38 8.44
C VAL A 357 11.20 -24.28 7.61
N ALA A 358 10.68 -25.36 7.02
CA ALA A 358 11.43 -26.23 6.12
C ALA A 358 11.89 -25.49 4.85
N HIS A 359 11.01 -24.70 4.21
CA HIS A 359 11.36 -23.92 3.01
C HIS A 359 12.41 -22.85 3.29
N VAL A 360 12.27 -22.10 4.39
CA VAL A 360 13.27 -21.11 4.83
C VAL A 360 14.63 -21.78 5.07
N ARG A 361 14.66 -22.91 5.80
CA ARG A 361 15.90 -23.67 6.06
C ARG A 361 16.53 -24.30 4.82
N ALA A 362 15.72 -24.59 3.80
CA ALA A 362 16.21 -25.00 2.48
C ALA A 362 16.76 -23.83 1.64
N GLY A 363 16.80 -22.60 2.16
CA GLY A 363 17.30 -21.41 1.47
C GLY A 363 16.37 -20.90 0.35
N ARG A 364 15.12 -21.34 0.34
CA ARG A 364 14.13 -20.93 -0.67
C ARG A 364 13.64 -19.50 -0.38
N PRO A 365 13.39 -18.66 -1.39
CA PRO A 365 12.65 -17.42 -1.19
C PRO A 365 11.22 -17.75 -0.74
N VAL A 366 10.85 -17.29 0.45
CA VAL A 366 9.51 -17.49 1.04
C VAL A 366 8.84 -16.15 1.25
N ALA A 367 7.64 -15.96 0.71
CA ALA A 367 6.74 -14.86 1.08
C ALA A 367 5.62 -15.40 1.96
N LEU A 368 5.23 -14.64 2.98
CA LEU A 368 4.10 -14.97 3.87
C LEU A 368 2.99 -13.93 3.71
N GLY A 369 1.86 -14.34 3.14
CA GLY A 369 0.62 -13.56 3.20
C GLY A 369 -0.27 -14.08 4.32
N ASP A 370 -0.63 -13.23 5.27
CA ASP A 370 -1.39 -13.59 6.46
C ASP A 370 -2.78 -12.95 6.46
N ASP A 371 -3.64 -13.48 5.59
CA ASP A 371 -5.01 -12.99 5.38
C ASP A 371 -6.06 -13.69 6.28
N ALA A 372 -5.61 -14.62 7.14
CA ALA A 372 -6.47 -15.47 7.96
C ALA A 372 -7.36 -14.70 8.94
N ILE A 373 -6.90 -13.53 9.40
CA ILE A 373 -7.62 -12.60 10.26
C ILE A 373 -7.50 -11.22 9.62
N ALA A 374 -8.63 -10.60 9.28
CA ALA A 374 -8.67 -9.38 8.47
C ALA A 374 -7.75 -8.27 9.00
N GLY A 375 -6.62 -8.05 8.34
CA GLY A 375 -5.66 -7.01 8.70
C GLY A 375 -4.97 -7.19 10.06
N HIS A 376 -4.82 -8.42 10.55
CA HIS A 376 -4.07 -8.75 11.77
C HIS A 376 -3.18 -9.96 11.51
N SER A 377 -1.99 -10.00 12.11
CA SER A 377 -1.19 -11.22 12.10
C SER A 377 -1.84 -12.33 12.94
N ASP A 378 -1.90 -13.56 12.44
CA ASP A 378 -2.40 -14.71 13.20
C ASP A 378 -1.38 -15.11 14.26
N ARG A 379 -1.59 -14.65 15.50
CA ARG A 379 -0.73 -14.99 16.65
C ARG A 379 -0.48 -16.49 16.80
N ARG A 380 -1.41 -17.37 16.39
CA ARG A 380 -1.19 -18.82 16.45
C ARG A 380 -0.07 -19.26 15.51
N LEU A 381 -0.01 -18.67 14.31
CA LEU A 381 1.08 -18.87 13.38
C LEU A 381 2.37 -18.22 13.89
N LEU A 382 2.32 -16.95 14.31
CA LEU A 382 3.53 -16.24 14.79
C LEU A 382 4.20 -16.97 15.97
N SER A 383 3.42 -17.44 16.96
CA SER A 383 3.94 -18.23 18.09
C SER A 383 4.58 -19.56 17.67
N LEU A 384 4.16 -20.14 16.54
CA LEU A 384 4.70 -21.39 15.99
C LEU A 384 5.89 -21.17 15.05
N LEU A 385 6.22 -19.93 14.69
CA LEU A 385 7.40 -19.53 13.93
C LEU A 385 8.51 -18.95 14.82
N ASN A 386 8.13 -18.25 15.89
CA ASN A 386 9.03 -17.65 16.87
C ASN A 386 10.12 -18.63 17.34
N GLY A 387 11.39 -18.21 17.26
CA GLY A 387 12.56 -19.01 17.65
C GLY A 387 12.91 -20.18 16.70
N ARG A 388 12.13 -20.43 15.63
CA ARG A 388 12.42 -21.48 14.62
C ARG A 388 12.98 -20.91 13.31
N ILE A 389 12.55 -19.69 13.01
CA ILE A 389 13.06 -18.75 12.00
C ILE A 389 13.02 -17.34 12.61
N ARG A 390 13.61 -16.37 11.91
CA ARG A 390 13.40 -14.93 12.13
C ARG A 390 12.67 -14.30 10.95
N TYR A 391 11.80 -13.31 11.17
CA TYR A 391 11.02 -12.70 10.08
C TYR A 391 11.86 -11.98 9.01
N VAL A 392 13.10 -11.60 9.33
CA VAL A 392 14.08 -11.08 8.36
C VAL A 392 14.50 -12.09 7.28
N GLU A 393 14.24 -13.38 7.49
CA GLU A 393 14.52 -14.45 6.52
C GLU A 393 13.42 -14.57 5.45
N LEU A 394 12.27 -13.91 5.64
CA LEU A 394 11.20 -13.86 4.64
C LEU A 394 11.54 -12.87 3.52
N ALA A 395 11.27 -13.29 2.28
CA ALA A 395 11.38 -12.44 1.09
C ALA A 395 10.30 -11.35 1.03
N GLY A 396 9.16 -11.58 1.71
CA GLY A 396 8.13 -10.57 1.94
C GLY A 396 7.10 -11.04 2.97
N TYR A 397 6.46 -10.08 3.64
CA TYR A 397 5.42 -10.32 4.65
C TYR A 397 4.30 -9.29 4.52
N SER A 398 3.05 -9.71 4.74
CA SER A 398 1.95 -8.79 5.07
C SER A 398 0.85 -9.53 5.81
N GLY A 399 0.39 -8.93 6.92
CA GLY A 399 -0.84 -9.32 7.62
C GLY A 399 -2.06 -8.50 7.20
N TRP A 400 -2.02 -7.85 6.02
CA TRP A 400 -3.09 -7.03 5.47
C TRP A 400 -3.64 -7.54 4.15
N ASN A 401 -2.75 -7.90 3.22
CA ASN A 401 -3.12 -8.53 1.96
C ASN A 401 -1.94 -9.33 1.38
N VAL A 402 -2.13 -10.61 1.04
CA VAL A 402 -1.11 -11.46 0.41
C VAL A 402 -0.44 -10.85 -0.83
N GLY A 403 -1.14 -10.01 -1.61
CA GLY A 403 -0.56 -9.35 -2.78
C GLY A 403 0.53 -8.33 -2.43
N ILE A 404 0.57 -7.78 -1.21
CA ILE A 404 1.67 -6.91 -0.74
C ILE A 404 2.93 -7.75 -0.53
N SER A 405 2.83 -8.90 0.15
CA SER A 405 3.98 -9.78 0.41
C SER A 405 4.55 -10.36 -0.89
N LEU A 406 3.67 -10.72 -1.83
CA LEU A 406 4.05 -11.16 -3.18
C LEU A 406 4.74 -10.03 -3.97
N ALA A 407 4.15 -8.83 -4.00
CA ALA A 407 4.72 -7.68 -4.72
C ALA A 407 6.09 -7.26 -4.17
N GLN A 408 6.26 -7.26 -2.84
CA GLN A 408 7.53 -7.02 -2.16
C GLN A 408 8.59 -8.05 -2.57
N ALA A 409 8.28 -9.34 -2.41
CA ALA A 409 9.21 -10.42 -2.71
C ALA A 409 9.62 -10.46 -4.19
N MET A 410 8.66 -10.30 -5.10
CA MET A 410 8.90 -10.36 -6.55
C MET A 410 9.62 -9.12 -7.09
N SER A 411 9.36 -7.93 -6.52
CA SER A 411 10.12 -6.71 -6.82
C SER A 411 11.60 -6.86 -6.45
N ARG A 412 11.87 -7.38 -5.24
CA ARG A 412 13.24 -7.61 -4.78
C ARG A 412 13.94 -8.72 -5.57
N TRP A 413 13.21 -9.77 -5.93
CA TRP A 413 13.70 -10.86 -6.79
C TRP A 413 14.07 -10.36 -8.19
N ALA A 414 13.23 -9.55 -8.84
CA ALA A 414 13.50 -8.99 -10.17
C ALA A 414 14.81 -8.17 -10.20
N LEU A 415 15.04 -7.32 -9.18
CA LEU A 415 16.31 -6.60 -9.03
C LEU A 415 17.50 -7.55 -8.84
N ARG A 416 17.34 -8.63 -8.06
CA ARG A 416 18.40 -9.65 -7.88
C ARG A 416 18.71 -10.40 -9.17
N GLN A 417 17.72 -10.66 -10.03
CA GLN A 417 17.96 -11.26 -11.35
C GLN A 417 18.81 -10.35 -12.24
N ARG A 418 18.42 -9.07 -12.39
CA ARG A 418 19.23 -8.06 -13.11
C ARG A 418 20.65 -7.97 -12.56
N SER A 419 20.77 -7.97 -11.24
CA SER A 419 22.03 -7.96 -10.50
C SER A 419 22.95 -9.15 -10.78
N VAL A 420 22.43 -10.38 -10.78
CA VAL A 420 23.20 -11.60 -11.13
C VAL A 420 23.56 -11.61 -12.62
N CYS A 421 22.68 -11.10 -13.48
CA CYS A 421 22.98 -10.87 -14.90
C CYS A 421 23.92 -9.67 -15.16
N GLY A 422 24.36 -8.94 -14.13
CA GLY A 422 25.23 -7.77 -14.24
C GLY A 422 24.60 -6.57 -14.96
N ASP A 423 23.27 -6.58 -15.14
CA ASP A 423 22.48 -5.52 -15.74
C ASP A 423 22.06 -4.48 -14.68
N LEU A 424 23.06 -3.83 -14.08
CA LEU A 424 22.86 -2.74 -13.13
C LEU A 424 23.61 -1.47 -13.57
N PRO A 425 22.99 -0.29 -13.47
CA PRO A 425 23.66 0.98 -13.72
C PRO A 425 24.64 1.32 -12.57
N PRO A 426 25.63 2.19 -12.83
CA PRO A 426 25.98 2.76 -14.13
C PRO A 426 26.83 1.80 -14.99
N GLY A 427 27.03 2.15 -16.26
CA GLY A 427 27.94 1.42 -17.16
C GLY A 427 27.38 0.09 -17.67
N ALA A 428 28.10 -0.50 -18.63
CA ALA A 428 27.72 -1.78 -19.22
C ALA A 428 28.01 -2.95 -18.28
N ARG A 429 27.44 -4.13 -18.59
CA ARG A 429 27.64 -5.38 -17.83
C ARG A 429 29.10 -5.69 -17.52
N ALA A 430 30.01 -5.47 -18.47
CA ALA A 430 31.44 -5.73 -18.34
C ALA A 430 32.23 -4.64 -17.59
N THR A 431 31.61 -3.51 -17.22
CA THR A 431 32.32 -2.41 -16.54
C THR A 431 32.58 -2.76 -15.07
N ALA A 432 33.86 -2.82 -14.69
CA ALA A 432 34.33 -3.28 -13.38
C ALA A 432 35.13 -2.24 -12.57
N GLY A 433 35.08 -0.96 -12.96
CA GLY A 433 35.75 0.12 -12.23
C GLY A 433 35.13 0.39 -10.86
N GLU A 434 35.95 0.70 -9.85
CA GLU A 434 35.50 0.83 -8.46
C GLU A 434 34.35 1.85 -8.27
N PRO A 435 34.29 3.02 -8.93
CA PRO A 435 33.13 3.92 -8.84
C PRO A 435 31.83 3.29 -9.34
N VAL A 436 31.89 2.42 -10.35
CA VAL A 436 30.74 1.70 -10.91
C VAL A 436 30.28 0.61 -9.94
N LEU A 437 31.21 -0.21 -9.44
CA LEU A 437 30.89 -1.26 -8.48
C LEU A 437 30.33 -0.67 -7.17
N ALA A 438 30.90 0.43 -6.67
CA ALA A 438 30.39 1.15 -5.50
C ALA A 438 28.95 1.66 -5.70
N ALA A 439 28.66 2.21 -6.88
CA ALA A 439 27.34 2.72 -7.22
C ALA A 439 26.29 1.57 -7.36
N ARG A 440 26.67 0.43 -7.95
CA ARG A 440 25.84 -0.80 -7.96
C ARG A 440 25.57 -1.34 -6.56
N ARG A 441 26.59 -1.39 -5.70
CA ARG A 441 26.43 -1.80 -4.29
C ARG A 441 25.50 -0.87 -3.51
N ALA A 442 25.57 0.45 -3.76
CA ALA A 442 24.67 1.42 -3.15
C ALA A 442 23.20 1.18 -3.56
N LEU A 443 22.93 0.91 -4.84
CA LEU A 443 21.60 0.55 -5.33
C LEU A 443 21.06 -0.72 -4.65
N LEU A 444 21.87 -1.78 -4.59
CA LEU A 444 21.48 -3.05 -3.95
C LEU A 444 21.21 -2.91 -2.45
N HIS A 445 21.94 -2.02 -1.78
CA HIS A 445 21.84 -1.69 -0.35
C HIS A 445 20.60 -0.87 -0.03
N ASP A 446 20.34 0.21 -0.76
CA ASP A 446 19.10 1.00 -0.62
C ASP A 446 17.85 0.13 -0.82
N ALA A 447 17.86 -0.71 -1.86
CA ALA A 447 16.76 -1.60 -2.16
C ALA A 447 16.60 -2.73 -1.12
N ALA A 448 17.69 -3.15 -0.46
CA ALA A 448 17.61 -4.08 0.67
C ALA A 448 16.97 -3.42 1.89
N ARG A 449 17.44 -2.21 2.20
CA ARG A 449 16.96 -1.39 3.31
C ARG A 449 15.46 -1.14 3.17
N ALA A 450 15.00 -0.68 2.01
CA ALA A 450 13.58 -0.49 1.70
C ALA A 450 12.73 -1.76 1.91
N SER A 451 13.25 -2.91 1.47
CA SER A 451 12.56 -4.20 1.63
C SER A 451 12.40 -4.58 3.11
N ILE A 452 13.42 -4.34 3.95
CA ILE A 452 13.35 -4.61 5.39
C ILE A 452 12.52 -3.55 6.13
N GLU A 453 12.65 -2.26 5.77
CA GLU A 453 11.83 -1.18 6.32
C GLU A 453 10.32 -1.45 6.12
N LEU A 454 9.94 -2.02 4.96
CA LEU A 454 8.57 -2.48 4.72
C LEU A 454 8.17 -3.69 5.59
N SER A 455 8.98 -4.76 5.67
CA SER A 455 8.63 -5.93 6.50
C SER A 455 8.45 -5.55 7.98
N VAL A 456 9.29 -4.64 8.49
CA VAL A 456 9.16 -4.09 9.85
C VAL A 456 7.87 -3.26 9.96
N SER A 457 7.61 -2.35 9.02
CA SER A 457 6.36 -1.56 8.99
C SER A 457 5.10 -2.44 9.04
N GLU A 458 5.04 -3.48 8.20
CA GLU A 458 3.91 -4.42 8.12
C GLU A 458 3.66 -5.15 9.44
N LEU A 459 4.71 -5.74 10.04
CA LEU A 459 4.60 -6.45 11.32
C LEU A 459 4.25 -5.51 12.48
N VAL A 460 4.78 -4.30 12.49
CA VAL A 460 4.43 -3.30 13.51
C VAL A 460 2.97 -2.88 13.39
N GLN A 461 2.47 -2.70 12.17
CA GLN A 461 1.09 -2.31 11.93
C GLN A 461 0.09 -3.45 12.22
N THR A 462 0.42 -4.68 11.81
CA THR A 462 -0.51 -5.84 11.83
C THR A 462 -0.41 -6.70 13.10
N ASP A 463 0.73 -6.71 13.80
CA ASP A 463 0.87 -7.30 15.14
C ASP A 463 1.07 -6.24 16.23
N SER A 464 2.21 -5.53 16.23
CA SER A 464 2.61 -4.69 17.39
C SER A 464 1.53 -3.66 17.76
N TYR A 465 0.88 -3.04 16.79
CA TYR A 465 -0.29 -2.19 17.04
C TYR A 465 -1.59 -3.00 17.09
N ARG A 466 -1.99 -3.66 16.01
CA ARG A 466 -3.35 -4.19 15.88
C ARG A 466 -3.68 -5.35 16.82
N ASN A 467 -2.71 -6.20 17.16
CA ASN A 467 -2.91 -7.29 18.10
C ASN A 467 -2.67 -6.87 19.56
N ASN A 468 -1.71 -5.98 19.83
CA ASN A 468 -1.27 -5.68 21.20
C ASN A 468 -1.83 -4.36 21.77
N VAL A 469 -2.10 -3.34 20.94
CA VAL A 469 -2.33 -1.95 21.42
C VAL A 469 -3.66 -1.35 20.98
N ARG A 470 -4.15 -1.62 19.76
CA ARG A 470 -5.32 -0.95 19.17
C ARG A 470 -6.57 -0.96 20.07
N THR A 471 -6.87 -2.09 20.69
CA THR A 471 -8.03 -2.22 21.59
C THR A 471 -7.90 -1.29 22.79
N ALA A 472 -6.69 -1.17 23.37
CA ALA A 472 -6.41 -0.24 24.46
C ALA A 472 -6.44 1.23 23.99
N THR A 473 -5.93 1.54 22.80
CA THR A 473 -6.05 2.88 22.18
C THR A 473 -7.51 3.28 21.98
N THR A 474 -8.35 2.33 21.56
CA THR A 474 -9.78 2.56 21.36
C THR A 474 -10.50 2.76 22.69
N ALA A 475 -10.19 1.96 23.72
CA ALA A 475 -10.72 2.16 25.06
C ALA A 475 -10.27 3.51 25.68
N TYR A 476 -9.04 3.94 25.42
CA TYR A 476 -8.54 5.25 25.81
C TYR A 476 -9.28 6.39 25.10
N ALA A 477 -9.49 6.29 23.79
CA ALA A 477 -10.32 7.25 23.03
C ALA A 477 -11.75 7.34 23.59
N SER A 478 -12.39 6.20 23.86
CA SER A 478 -13.70 6.15 24.53
C SER A 478 -13.70 6.84 25.90
N SER A 479 -12.63 6.69 26.69
CA SER A 479 -12.52 7.36 28.00
C SER A 479 -12.38 8.89 27.92
N LEU A 480 -12.00 9.42 26.75
CA LEU A 480 -11.96 10.85 26.44
C LEU A 480 -13.25 11.35 25.77
N GLY A 481 -14.27 10.49 25.60
CA GLY A 481 -15.52 10.86 24.93
C GLY A 481 -15.50 10.68 23.40
N GLU A 482 -14.52 9.96 22.84
CA GLU A 482 -14.40 9.62 21.42
C GLU A 482 -14.64 8.11 21.21
N PRO A 483 -15.87 7.59 21.37
CA PRO A 483 -16.14 6.15 21.40
C PRO A 483 -16.18 5.47 20.02
N ASP A 484 -16.17 6.25 18.93
CA ASP A 484 -16.16 5.70 17.57
C ASP A 484 -14.72 5.43 17.11
N PRO A 485 -14.28 4.16 16.94
CA PRO A 485 -12.94 3.85 16.47
C PRO A 485 -12.66 4.33 15.04
N GLN A 486 -13.67 4.78 14.29
CA GLN A 486 -13.53 5.36 12.96
C GLN A 486 -13.48 6.90 12.96
N ILE A 487 -13.76 7.59 14.07
CA ILE A 487 -13.82 9.06 14.09
C ILE A 487 -13.29 9.61 15.43
N ILE A 488 -12.15 10.30 15.38
CA ILE A 488 -11.61 11.12 16.47
C ILE A 488 -11.79 12.60 16.09
N LYS A 489 -12.52 13.38 16.90
CA LYS A 489 -12.86 14.78 16.58
C LYS A 489 -11.99 15.81 17.31
N THR A 490 -11.66 15.54 18.56
CA THR A 490 -11.16 16.54 19.52
C THR A 490 -9.79 16.16 20.06
N TYR A 491 -9.64 14.91 20.51
CA TYR A 491 -8.48 14.47 21.29
C TYR A 491 -7.43 13.72 20.46
N PHE A 492 -7.30 14.03 19.16
CA PHE A 492 -6.40 13.32 18.25
C PHE A 492 -4.95 13.29 18.76
N SER A 493 -4.40 14.42 19.22
CA SER A 493 -3.02 14.49 19.70
C SER A 493 -2.76 13.55 20.89
N GLN A 494 -3.69 13.47 21.84
CA GLN A 494 -3.60 12.59 23.00
C GLN A 494 -3.73 11.12 22.60
N ILE A 495 -4.70 10.79 21.75
CA ILE A 495 -4.96 9.41 21.31
C ILE A 495 -3.82 8.90 20.41
N ASN A 496 -3.26 9.76 19.56
CA ASN A 496 -2.07 9.49 18.77
C ASN A 496 -0.83 9.25 19.66
N ALA A 497 -0.58 10.11 20.65
CA ALA A 497 0.52 9.92 21.61
C ALA A 497 0.37 8.58 22.34
N TYR A 498 -0.82 8.28 22.87
CA TYR A 498 -1.10 6.99 23.51
C TYR A 498 -0.84 5.80 22.56
N ALA A 499 -1.28 5.87 21.30
CA ALA A 499 -1.04 4.82 20.30
C ALA A 499 0.47 4.62 20.04
N VAL A 500 1.23 5.71 19.89
CA VAL A 500 2.66 5.71 19.63
C VAL A 500 3.44 5.15 20.82
N ASP A 501 3.22 5.71 22.01
CA ASP A 501 3.95 5.38 23.23
C ASP A 501 3.75 3.91 23.63
N ASN A 502 2.55 3.35 23.40
CA ASN A 502 2.26 1.95 23.71
C ASN A 502 2.69 0.99 22.58
N THR A 503 2.80 1.42 21.32
CA THR A 503 3.29 0.57 20.21
C THR A 503 4.81 0.48 20.17
N THR A 504 5.48 1.57 20.54
CA THR A 504 6.94 1.73 20.50
C THR A 504 7.68 0.55 21.17
N PRO A 505 7.40 0.15 22.43
CA PRO A 505 8.13 -0.96 23.06
C PRO A 505 8.00 -2.30 22.34
N TYR A 506 6.82 -2.64 21.81
CA TYR A 506 6.62 -3.89 21.06
C TYR A 506 7.42 -3.91 19.76
N ALA A 507 7.50 -2.75 19.10
CA ALA A 507 8.11 -2.64 17.79
C ALA A 507 9.64 -2.52 17.83
N GLU A 508 10.22 -1.89 18.87
CA GLU A 508 11.67 -1.95 19.13
C GLU A 508 12.11 -3.38 19.50
N LYS A 509 11.30 -4.07 20.31
CA LYS A 509 11.53 -5.48 20.64
C LYS A 509 11.48 -6.36 19.39
N LEU A 510 10.43 -6.23 18.57
CA LEU A 510 10.30 -6.92 17.29
C LEU A 510 11.53 -6.69 16.40
N PHE A 511 11.97 -5.43 16.22
CA PHE A 511 13.17 -5.15 15.42
C PHE A 511 14.42 -5.83 16.01
N THR A 512 14.59 -5.79 17.33
CA THR A 512 15.76 -6.34 18.03
C THR A 512 15.84 -7.86 17.90
N ASP A 513 14.74 -8.55 18.16
CA ASP A 513 14.68 -10.02 18.13
C ASP A 513 14.75 -10.55 16.69
N GLU A 514 14.00 -9.95 15.78
CA GLU A 514 13.70 -10.53 14.46
C GLU A 514 14.61 -9.97 13.35
N PHE A 515 15.08 -8.72 13.45
CA PHE A 515 15.78 -8.03 12.37
C PHE A 515 17.24 -7.66 12.67
N ALA A 516 17.57 -7.21 13.89
CA ALA A 516 18.92 -6.79 14.24
C ALA A 516 19.96 -7.94 14.12
N GLY A 517 21.16 -7.60 13.65
CA GLY A 517 22.28 -8.53 13.50
C GLY A 517 22.22 -9.49 12.30
N ALA A 518 21.10 -9.63 11.62
CA ALA A 518 20.97 -10.56 10.48
C ALA A 518 21.83 -10.15 9.29
N THR A 519 22.35 -11.13 8.55
CA THR A 519 23.09 -10.90 7.29
C THR A 519 22.18 -11.16 6.09
N LEU A 520 22.10 -10.17 5.19
CA LEU A 520 21.27 -10.19 3.99
C LEU A 520 22.14 -10.44 2.74
N ALA A 521 21.67 -11.33 1.87
CA ALA A 521 22.23 -11.53 0.53
C ALA A 521 21.64 -10.52 -0.46
N LEU A 522 22.40 -9.49 -0.84
CA LEU A 522 21.85 -8.35 -1.58
C LEU A 522 21.76 -8.59 -3.09
N GLY A 523 22.67 -9.39 -3.65
CA GLY A 523 22.83 -9.60 -5.08
C GLY A 523 24.30 -9.74 -5.46
N SER A 524 24.69 -9.27 -6.64
CA SER A 524 26.06 -9.12 -7.13
C SER A 524 26.28 -7.71 -7.70
N ASP A 525 27.46 -7.13 -7.51
CA ASP A 525 27.87 -5.88 -8.17
C ASP A 525 28.36 -6.08 -9.62
N GLY A 526 28.23 -7.30 -10.14
CA GLY A 526 28.76 -7.74 -11.43
C GLY A 526 30.14 -8.39 -11.32
N ARG A 527 30.79 -8.33 -10.15
CA ARG A 527 32.09 -8.97 -9.87
C ARG A 527 32.01 -9.97 -8.72
N SER A 528 31.29 -9.64 -7.66
CA SER A 528 31.23 -10.43 -6.42
C SER A 528 29.84 -10.38 -5.77
N PRO A 529 29.44 -11.43 -5.02
CA PRO A 529 28.27 -11.35 -4.16
C PRO A 529 28.36 -10.18 -3.17
N VAL A 530 27.26 -9.49 -2.97
CA VAL A 530 27.14 -8.34 -2.08
C VAL A 530 26.30 -8.75 -0.87
N THR A 531 26.82 -8.53 0.34
CA THR A 531 26.10 -8.78 1.59
C THR A 531 26.14 -7.57 2.50
N ALA A 532 25.10 -7.40 3.32
CA ALA A 532 25.06 -6.40 4.37
C ALA A 532 24.42 -6.97 5.64
N ARG A 533 24.85 -6.48 6.79
CA ARG A 533 24.25 -6.78 8.09
C ARG A 533 23.19 -5.73 8.42
N VAL A 534 22.04 -6.15 8.93
CA VAL A 534 21.08 -5.27 9.61
C VAL A 534 21.72 -4.82 10.92
N ASP A 535 22.07 -3.55 11.03
CA ASP A 535 22.87 -3.02 12.12
C ASP A 535 21.98 -2.56 13.27
N ARG A 536 21.20 -1.50 13.02
CA ARG A 536 20.35 -0.85 14.02
C ARG A 536 19.17 -0.11 13.38
N LEU A 537 18.11 0.07 14.17
CA LEU A 537 17.10 1.09 13.94
C LEU A 537 17.73 2.45 14.29
N ASP A 538 17.71 3.41 13.36
CA ASP A 538 18.36 4.73 13.54
C ASP A 538 17.36 5.79 13.99
N ALA A 539 16.18 5.76 13.38
CA ALA A 539 15.03 6.56 13.73
C ALA A 539 13.80 5.86 13.19
N TRP A 540 12.63 6.39 13.55
CA TRP A 540 11.36 5.93 13.04
C TRP A 540 10.27 6.98 13.28
N HIS A 541 9.22 6.88 12.50
CA HIS A 541 8.07 7.76 12.56
C HIS A 541 6.81 6.90 12.67
N ILE A 542 6.28 6.80 13.90
CA ILE A 542 5.01 6.15 14.20
C ILE A 542 3.94 7.23 14.39
N TYR A 543 2.76 7.03 13.81
CA TYR A 543 1.61 7.92 13.97
C TYR A 543 0.31 7.24 13.52
N LEU A 544 -0.83 7.68 14.04
CA LEU A 544 -2.13 7.39 13.43
C LEU A 544 -2.23 8.19 12.11
N PRO A 545 -2.34 7.55 10.93
CA PRO A 545 -2.31 8.28 9.67
C PRO A 545 -3.54 9.18 9.49
N TRP A 546 -4.68 8.69 9.96
CA TRP A 546 -6.01 9.29 9.87
C TRP A 546 -6.61 9.48 11.26
N ASP A 547 -7.67 10.29 11.36
CA ASP A 547 -8.34 10.63 12.62
C ASP A 547 -9.24 9.47 13.11
N ARG A 548 -8.64 8.29 13.31
CA ARG A 548 -9.26 7.03 13.72
C ARG A 548 -8.25 6.09 14.39
N THR A 549 -8.72 5.10 15.14
CA THR A 549 -7.86 4.06 15.76
C THR A 549 -7.69 2.81 14.88
N GLY A 550 -8.16 2.84 13.62
CA GLY A 550 -8.18 1.67 12.75
C GLY A 550 -6.78 1.06 12.46
N GLU A 551 -5.76 1.89 12.31
CA GLU A 551 -4.40 1.49 11.96
C GLU A 551 -3.37 2.53 12.42
N ILE A 552 -2.10 2.13 12.44
CA ILE A 552 -0.96 3.00 12.68
C ILE A 552 -0.03 2.94 11.47
N ALA A 553 0.59 4.06 11.12
CA ALA A 553 1.74 4.10 10.23
C ALA A 553 3.00 3.87 11.08
N ALA A 554 3.95 3.08 10.58
CA ALA A 554 5.24 2.85 11.22
C ALA A 554 6.33 2.91 10.15
N GLU A 555 7.01 4.04 10.03
CA GLU A 555 7.98 4.31 8.97
C GLU A 555 9.41 4.28 9.56
N PRO A 556 10.08 3.10 9.63
CA PRO A 556 11.41 2.99 10.19
C PRO A 556 12.49 3.51 9.22
N ARG A 557 13.60 4.00 9.79
CA ARG A 557 14.89 4.20 9.11
C ARG A 557 15.89 3.19 9.67
N ILE A 558 16.28 2.24 8.85
CA ILE A 558 17.16 1.13 9.26
C ILE A 558 18.55 1.31 8.67
N VAL A 559 19.59 1.18 9.49
CA VAL A 559 20.97 1.18 9.02
C VAL A 559 21.38 -0.25 8.68
N LEU A 560 21.84 -0.46 7.45
CA LEU A 560 22.55 -1.67 7.05
C LEU A 560 24.05 -1.36 6.93
N THR A 561 24.90 -2.21 7.46
CA THR A 561 26.36 -2.10 7.33
C THR A 561 26.89 -3.10 6.30
N SER A 562 27.75 -2.66 5.39
CA SER A 562 28.39 -3.59 4.44
C SER A 562 29.34 -4.51 5.18
N ASN A 563 29.20 -5.82 4.99
CA ASN A 563 30.18 -6.77 5.52
C ASN A 563 31.50 -6.54 4.78
N ARG A 564 32.49 -5.98 5.47
CA ARG A 564 33.88 -5.98 4.98
C ARG A 564 34.37 -7.41 5.04
N GLY A 565 34.27 -8.15 3.93
CA GLY A 565 34.93 -9.43 3.82
C GLY A 565 36.42 -9.25 4.12
N HIS A 566 36.96 -10.07 5.02
CA HIS A 566 38.40 -10.25 5.10
C HIS A 566 38.86 -10.76 3.73
N ARG A 567 39.80 -10.04 3.12
CA ARG A 567 40.42 -10.37 1.84
C ARG A 567 41.40 -11.52 1.99
#